data_AF-A0A2N2NYE8-F1
#
_entry.id   AF-A0A2N2NYE8-F1
#
_cell.length_a   1.000
_cell.length_b   1.000
_cell.length_c   1.000
_cell.angle_alpha   90.00
_cell.angle_beta   90.00
_cell.angle_gamma   90.00
#
_symmetry.space_group_name_H-M   'P 1'
#
loop_
_entity.id
_entity.type
_entity.pdbx_description
1 polymer ?
#
loop_
_entity_poly.entity_id
_entity_poly.type
_entity_poly.pdbx_seq_one_letter_code
_entity_poly.pdbx_strand_id
1 'polypeptide(L)'
;MDIGSIFLLVGILVVVLLFIFQPFIDERKNQALITQALPSIEKEMHVSSMLAERDRILRALQELDFDYNLGKIPEEDYPTQRQFYLQKGAEVIKKLDEISGDEQSSDQLQRIEATLGGGQIAIRVDNEKIEKDVDIESMIAARKRSKESKPDGFCPKCGKPVSKSDKFCSKCGNTL
;
A
#
# COMPACT_ATOMS: atom_id res chain seq x y z
N MET A 1 -47.36 44.64 -23.88
CA MET A 1 -47.06 43.23 -23.57
C MET A 1 -48.35 42.61 -23.09
N ASP A 2 -48.79 41.52 -23.72
CA ASP A 2 -50.02 40.84 -23.31
C ASP A 2 -49.90 40.34 -21.87
N ILE A 3 -50.96 40.48 -21.09
CA ILE A 3 -50.98 40.05 -19.67
C ILE A 3 -50.46 38.60 -19.53
N GLY A 4 -50.78 37.74 -20.51
CA GLY A 4 -50.38 36.34 -20.51
C GLY A 4 -48.87 36.11 -20.61
N SER A 5 -48.12 36.95 -21.34
CA SER A 5 -46.67 36.77 -21.45
C SER A 5 -45.94 37.17 -20.18
N ILE A 6 -46.48 38.13 -19.42
CA ILE A 6 -45.94 38.54 -18.12
C ILE A 6 -46.08 37.40 -17.11
N PHE A 7 -47.25 36.75 -17.03
CA PHE A 7 -47.46 35.61 -16.13
C PHE A 7 -46.57 34.41 -16.47
N LEU A 8 -46.35 34.14 -17.76
CA LEU A 8 -45.47 33.06 -18.20
C LEU A 8 -44.01 33.32 -17.75
N LEU A 9 -43.53 34.55 -17.95
CA LEU A 9 -42.18 34.94 -17.57
C LEU A 9 -41.96 34.84 -16.06
N VAL A 10 -42.93 35.32 -15.26
CA VAL A 10 -42.87 35.21 -13.79
C VAL A 10 -42.86 33.75 -13.35
N GLY A 11 -43.69 32.89 -13.96
CA GLY A 11 -43.73 31.46 -13.63
C GLY A 11 -42.39 30.75 -13.86
N ILE A 12 -41.76 30.99 -15.01
CA ILE A 12 -40.43 30.44 -15.32
C ILE A 12 -39.39 30.97 -14.33
N LEU A 13 -39.43 32.27 -14.05
CA LEU A 13 -38.49 32.90 -13.11
C LEU A 13 -38.58 32.27 -11.73
N VAL A 14 -39.79 32.00 -11.22
CA VAL A 14 -39.98 31.34 -9.92
C VAL A 14 -39.40 29.93 -9.91
N VAL A 15 -39.61 29.14 -10.97
CA VAL A 15 -39.06 27.77 -11.07
C VAL A 15 -37.52 27.79 -11.11
N VAL A 16 -36.94 28.72 -11.89
CA VAL A 16 -35.48 28.90 -11.96
C VAL A 16 -34.92 29.29 -10.61
N LEU A 17 -35.56 30.23 -9.91
CA LEU A 17 -35.15 30.61 -8.56
C LEU A 17 -35.23 29.42 -7.60
N LEU A 18 -36.32 28.66 -7.60
CA LEU A 18 -36.44 27.46 -6.75
C LEU A 18 -35.35 26.43 -7.03
N PHE A 19 -34.99 26.21 -8.30
CA PHE A 19 -33.90 25.32 -8.67
C PHE A 19 -32.54 25.82 -8.16
N ILE A 20 -32.28 27.13 -8.24
CA ILE A 20 -31.05 27.74 -7.71
C ILE A 20 -31.00 27.73 -6.18
N PHE A 21 -32.15 27.88 -5.51
CA PHE A 21 -32.25 27.85 -4.05
C PHE A 21 -32.31 26.43 -3.46
N GLN A 22 -32.60 25.41 -4.26
CA GLN A 22 -32.60 24.00 -3.84
C GLN A 22 -31.32 23.56 -3.10
N PRO A 23 -30.08 23.81 -3.59
CA PRO A 23 -28.86 23.43 -2.86
C PRO A 23 -28.69 24.16 -1.52
N PHE A 24 -29.30 25.34 -1.35
CA PHE A 24 -29.19 26.16 -0.15
C PHE A 24 -30.20 25.77 0.95
N ILE A 25 -31.27 25.06 0.59
CA ILE A 25 -32.29 24.58 1.54
C ILE A 25 -31.89 23.19 2.09
N ASP A 26 -31.07 22.43 1.35
CA ASP A 26 -30.59 21.09 1.73
C ASP A 26 -29.35 21.12 2.66
N GLU A 27 -29.09 22.25 3.33
CA GLU A 27 -27.96 22.38 4.28
C GLU A 27 -28.06 21.44 5.48
N ARG A 28 -29.27 20.99 5.88
CA ARG A 28 -29.41 20.03 6.99
C ARG A 28 -28.93 18.61 6.63
N LYS A 29 -29.00 18.20 5.37
CA LYS A 29 -28.43 16.93 4.91
C LYS A 29 -26.93 17.06 4.62
N ASN A 30 -26.51 18.20 4.08
CA ASN A 30 -25.10 18.46 3.82
C ASN A 30 -24.29 18.65 5.10
N GLN A 31 -24.86 19.15 6.20
CA GLN A 31 -24.18 19.19 7.50
C GLN A 31 -23.76 17.79 7.97
N ALA A 32 -24.58 16.75 7.75
CA ALA A 32 -24.21 15.38 8.11
C ALA A 32 -23.04 14.84 7.27
N LEU A 33 -22.96 15.22 5.98
CA LEU A 33 -21.86 14.85 5.09
C LEU A 33 -20.58 15.66 5.36
N ILE A 34 -20.70 16.95 5.66
CA ILE A 34 -19.57 17.84 5.99
C ILE A 34 -18.92 17.42 7.31
N THR A 35 -19.70 17.06 8.32
CA THR A 35 -19.16 16.61 9.62
C THR A 35 -18.40 15.29 9.48
N GLN A 36 -18.76 14.44 8.52
CA GLN A 36 -18.03 13.21 8.19
C GLN A 36 -16.82 13.44 7.28
N ALA A 37 -16.86 14.47 6.41
CA ALA A 37 -15.77 14.79 5.49
C ALA A 37 -14.66 15.67 6.11
N LEU A 38 -14.93 16.45 7.16
CA LEU A 38 -13.89 17.20 7.87
C LEU A 38 -12.74 16.31 8.40
N PRO A 39 -13.00 15.21 9.13
CA PRO A 39 -11.93 14.36 9.64
C PRO A 39 -11.16 13.63 8.53
N SER A 40 -11.79 13.31 7.39
CA SER A 40 -11.07 12.72 6.26
C SER A 40 -10.17 13.74 5.55
N ILE A 41 -10.63 14.99 5.37
CA ILE A 41 -9.83 16.06 4.75
C ILE A 41 -8.61 16.42 5.62
N GLU A 42 -8.77 16.52 6.94
CA GLU A 42 -7.66 16.79 7.85
C GLU A 42 -6.63 15.65 7.83
N LYS A 43 -7.09 14.40 7.77
CA LYS A 43 -6.23 13.22 7.64
C LYS A 43 -5.49 13.19 6.30
N GLU A 44 -6.17 13.45 5.18
CA GLU A 44 -5.55 13.54 3.85
C GLU A 44 -4.49 14.65 3.78
N MET A 45 -4.78 15.81 4.39
CA MET A 45 -3.81 16.91 4.52
C MET A 45 -2.59 16.50 5.36
N HIS A 46 -2.81 15.79 6.47
CA HIS A 46 -1.72 15.28 7.30
C HIS A 46 -0.86 14.24 6.55
N VAL A 47 -1.48 13.28 5.85
CA VAL A 47 -0.77 12.27 5.04
C VAL A 47 0.04 12.92 3.93
N SER A 48 -0.55 13.87 3.19
CA SER A 48 0.15 14.59 2.12
C SER A 48 1.34 15.40 2.65
N SER A 49 1.22 16.00 3.84
CA SER A 49 2.34 16.68 4.49
C SER A 49 3.49 15.72 4.84
N MET A 50 3.18 14.52 5.33
CA MET A 50 4.21 13.50 5.64
C MET A 50 4.87 12.92 4.38
N LEU A 51 4.10 12.74 3.29
CA LEU A 51 4.65 12.34 2.01
C LEU A 51 5.62 13.38 1.45
N ALA A 52 5.33 14.67 1.61
CA ALA A 52 6.24 15.74 1.23
C ALA A 52 7.56 15.70 2.02
N GLU A 53 7.51 15.41 3.32
CA GLU A 53 8.73 15.28 4.14
C GLU A 53 9.57 14.06 3.73
N ARG A 54 8.93 12.93 3.39
CA ARG A 54 9.63 11.76 2.81
C ARG A 54 10.38 12.16 1.54
N ASP A 55 9.70 12.80 0.59
CA ASP A 55 10.31 13.20 -0.69
C ASP A 55 11.45 14.19 -0.48
N ARG A 56 11.32 15.09 0.50
CA ARG A 56 12.39 16.00 0.89
C ARG A 56 13.64 15.25 1.37
N ILE A 57 13.48 14.24 2.23
CA ILE A 57 14.59 13.44 2.76
C ILE A 57 15.24 12.63 1.62
N LEU A 58 14.45 12.05 0.73
CA LEU A 58 14.98 11.29 -0.42
C LEU A 58 15.80 12.17 -1.36
N ARG A 59 15.33 13.40 -1.64
CA ARG A 59 16.09 14.38 -2.43
C ARG A 59 17.39 14.77 -1.74
N ALA A 60 17.37 15.01 -0.43
CA ALA A 60 18.57 15.33 0.33
C ALA A 60 19.59 14.18 0.32
N LEU A 61 19.14 12.93 0.45
CA LEU A 61 20.01 11.75 0.34
C LEU A 61 20.63 11.64 -1.04
N GLN A 62 19.83 11.85 -2.09
CA GLN A 62 20.29 11.82 -3.47
C GLN A 62 21.30 12.93 -3.76
N GLU A 63 21.08 14.15 -3.25
CA GLU A 63 22.01 15.27 -3.40
C GLU A 63 23.32 15.02 -2.64
N LEU A 64 23.26 14.46 -1.43
CA LEU A 64 24.43 14.02 -0.67
C LEU A 64 25.25 12.99 -1.46
N ASP A 65 24.59 11.99 -2.03
CA ASP A 65 25.24 10.96 -2.84
C ASP A 65 25.88 11.57 -4.10
N PHE A 66 25.24 12.56 -4.73
CA PHE A 66 25.83 13.27 -5.86
C PHE A 66 27.05 14.10 -5.47
N ASP A 67 26.97 14.86 -4.38
CA ASP A 67 28.08 15.70 -3.93
C ASP A 67 29.29 14.86 -3.51
N TYR A 68 29.06 13.69 -2.91
CA TYR A 68 30.11 12.70 -2.66
C TYR A 68 30.71 12.16 -3.97
N ASN A 69 29.89 11.73 -4.91
CA ASN A 69 30.36 11.23 -6.22
C ASN A 69 31.13 12.30 -7.02
N LEU A 70 30.82 13.58 -6.81
CA LEU A 70 31.52 14.72 -7.39
C LEU A 70 32.79 15.11 -6.61
N GLY A 71 33.09 14.44 -5.50
CA GLY A 71 34.27 14.70 -4.66
C GLY A 71 34.18 15.99 -3.86
N LYS A 72 32.99 16.58 -3.69
CA LYS A 72 32.80 17.79 -2.86
C LYS A 72 32.79 17.48 -1.37
N ILE A 73 32.46 16.23 -1.01
CA ILE A 73 32.35 15.76 0.37
C ILE A 73 33.45 14.73 0.62
N PRO A 74 34.24 14.87 1.69
CA PRO A 74 35.28 13.90 2.04
C PRO A 74 34.69 12.58 2.54
N GLU A 75 35.43 11.48 2.34
CA GLU A 75 35.02 10.11 2.72
C GLU A 75 34.76 9.93 4.22
N GLU A 76 35.34 10.79 5.06
CA GLU A 76 35.15 10.79 6.52
C GLU A 76 33.77 11.31 6.96
N ASP A 77 33.20 12.28 6.25
CA ASP A 77 31.95 12.95 6.64
C ASP A 77 30.71 12.29 6.00
N TYR A 78 30.88 11.76 4.79
CA TYR A 78 29.80 11.11 4.03
C TYR A 78 29.04 10.01 4.80
N PRO A 79 29.68 9.00 5.42
CA PRO A 79 28.96 7.90 6.06
C PRO A 79 28.10 8.37 7.23
N THR A 80 28.60 9.32 8.02
CA THR A 80 27.89 9.90 9.17
C THR A 80 26.64 10.66 8.72
N GLN A 81 26.78 11.52 7.70
CA GLN A 81 25.65 12.29 7.17
C GLN A 81 24.62 11.39 6.49
N ARG A 82 25.06 10.37 5.74
CA ARG A 82 24.18 9.42 5.08
C ARG A 82 23.37 8.60 6.08
N GLN A 83 24.01 8.15 7.17
CA GLN A 83 23.31 7.41 8.21
C GLN A 83 22.25 8.26 8.90
N PHE A 84 22.51 9.54 9.14
CA PHE A 84 21.54 10.48 9.70
C PHE A 84 20.28 10.60 8.82
N TYR A 85 20.44 10.83 7.51
CA TYR A 85 19.30 10.93 6.60
C TYR A 85 18.56 9.61 6.42
N LEU A 86 19.26 8.47 6.43
CA LEU A 86 18.63 7.14 6.39
C LEU A 86 17.77 6.88 7.63
N GLN A 87 18.27 7.22 8.82
CA GLN A 87 17.49 7.08 10.07
C GLN A 87 16.26 7.99 10.04
N LYS A 88 16.41 9.25 9.64
CA LYS A 88 15.29 10.19 9.53
C LYS A 88 14.24 9.70 8.51
N GLY A 89 14.69 9.18 7.37
CA GLY A 89 13.82 8.62 6.35
C GLY A 89 13.05 7.40 6.84
N ALA A 90 13.72 6.48 7.54
CA ALA A 90 13.08 5.31 8.15
C ALA A 90 12.01 5.69 9.18
N GLU A 91 12.26 6.73 9.99
CA GLU A 91 11.29 7.22 10.97
C GLU A 91 10.03 7.79 10.30
N VAL A 92 10.19 8.59 9.24
CA VAL A 92 9.04 9.16 8.50
C VAL A 92 8.23 8.07 7.80
N ILE A 93 8.89 7.09 7.19
CA ILE A 93 8.22 5.95 6.55
C ILE A 93 7.44 5.13 7.57
N LYS A 94 8.02 4.87 8.76
CA LYS A 94 7.32 4.17 9.83
C LYS A 94 6.04 4.88 10.26
N LYS A 95 6.08 6.21 10.43
CA LYS A 95 4.89 7.02 10.76
C LYS A 95 3.84 6.99 9.66
N LEU A 96 4.26 7.00 8.39
CA LEU A 96 3.36 6.84 7.25
C LEU A 96 2.71 5.45 7.22
N ASP A 97 3.46 4.39 7.51
CA ASP A 97 2.94 3.02 7.59
C ASP A 97 1.93 2.86 8.74
N GLU A 98 2.14 3.53 9.89
CA GLU A 98 1.18 3.56 11.00
C GLU A 98 -0.14 4.22 10.58
N ILE A 99 -0.09 5.35 9.86
CA ILE A 99 -1.29 6.08 9.42
C ILE A 99 -2.01 5.35 8.26
N SER A 100 -1.24 4.76 7.35
CA SER A 100 -1.76 4.09 6.15
C SER A 100 -2.22 2.66 6.46
N GLY A 101 -1.61 2.00 7.43
CA GLY A 101 -1.94 0.65 7.88
C GLY A 101 -3.36 0.56 8.44
N ASP A 102 -3.83 1.61 9.13
CA ASP A 102 -5.23 1.71 9.60
C ASP A 102 -6.23 1.79 8.44
N GLU A 103 -5.89 2.41 7.31
CA GLU A 103 -6.79 2.51 6.15
C GLU A 103 -6.74 1.28 5.25
N GLN A 104 -5.54 0.79 4.93
CA GLN A 104 -5.40 -0.38 4.08
C GLN A 104 -5.94 -1.64 4.77
N SER A 105 -5.81 -1.76 6.10
CA SER A 105 -6.40 -2.88 6.83
C SER A 105 -7.93 -2.84 6.81
N SER A 106 -8.57 -1.67 6.97
CA SER A 106 -10.04 -1.55 6.92
C SER A 106 -10.60 -1.78 5.51
N ASP A 107 -9.95 -1.21 4.49
CA ASP A 107 -10.38 -1.35 3.09
C ASP A 107 -10.11 -2.77 2.57
N GLN A 108 -8.97 -3.37 2.93
CA GLN A 108 -8.67 -4.76 2.57
C GLN A 108 -9.59 -5.73 3.31
N LEU A 109 -9.89 -5.53 4.61
CA LEU A 109 -10.87 -6.35 5.32
C LEU A 109 -12.24 -6.29 4.65
N GLN A 110 -12.74 -5.10 4.32
CA GLN A 110 -14.04 -4.95 3.65
C GLN A 110 -14.05 -5.60 2.26
N ARG A 111 -12.97 -5.48 1.48
CA ARG A 111 -12.85 -6.14 0.17
C ARG A 111 -12.73 -7.66 0.29
N ILE A 112 -12.04 -8.16 1.31
CA ILE A 112 -11.93 -9.59 1.60
C ILE A 112 -13.30 -10.13 2.06
N GLU A 113 -14.03 -9.41 2.91
CA GLU A 113 -15.38 -9.77 3.36
C GLU A 113 -16.40 -9.76 2.22
N ALA A 114 -16.31 -8.77 1.33
CA ALA A 114 -17.15 -8.70 0.13
C ALA A 114 -16.88 -9.82 -0.87
N THR A 115 -15.62 -10.27 -1.00
CA THR A 115 -15.26 -11.39 -1.89
C THR A 115 -15.53 -12.76 -1.27
N LEU A 116 -15.52 -12.89 0.06
CA LEU A 116 -15.80 -14.13 0.80
C LEU A 116 -17.28 -14.36 1.13
N GLY A 117 -18.17 -13.40 0.85
CA GLY A 117 -19.61 -13.60 0.83
C GLY A 117 -20.18 -14.24 2.10
N GLY A 118 -20.26 -13.49 3.21
CA GLY A 118 -21.18 -13.75 4.33
C GLY A 118 -21.07 -15.11 5.05
N GLY A 119 -20.02 -15.89 4.80
CA GLY A 119 -19.73 -17.12 5.54
C GLY A 119 -18.65 -16.84 6.58
N GLN A 120 -19.03 -16.72 7.85
CA GLN A 120 -18.10 -16.61 8.96
C GLN A 120 -17.15 -17.81 8.99
N ILE A 121 -15.93 -17.65 8.46
CA ILE A 121 -14.79 -18.42 8.91
C ILE A 121 -14.03 -17.47 9.83
N ALA A 122 -14.44 -17.46 11.10
CA ALA A 122 -13.70 -16.83 12.17
C ALA A 122 -12.36 -17.56 12.30
N ILE A 123 -11.32 -17.07 11.61
CA ILE A 123 -9.95 -17.34 12.01
C ILE A 123 -9.74 -16.52 13.29
N ARG A 124 -10.09 -17.12 14.42
CA ARG A 124 -9.56 -16.67 15.70
C ARG A 124 -8.07 -16.95 15.65
N VAL A 125 -7.27 -15.88 15.50
CA VAL A 125 -5.85 -15.97 15.79
C VAL A 125 -5.74 -15.96 17.31
N ASP A 126 -5.87 -17.14 17.88
CA ASP A 126 -5.59 -17.38 19.28
C ASP A 126 -4.09 -17.15 19.46
N ASN A 127 -3.73 -15.98 19.99
CA ASN A 127 -2.37 -15.61 20.36
C ASN A 127 -1.95 -16.34 21.64
N GLU A 128 -2.13 -17.65 21.67
CA GLU A 128 -1.78 -18.50 22.80
C GLU A 128 -0.98 -19.70 22.28
N LYS A 129 0.32 -19.67 22.59
CA LYS A 129 1.34 -20.70 22.38
C LYS A 129 1.94 -20.80 20.98
N ILE A 130 2.96 -19.96 20.78
CA ILE A 130 4.17 -20.37 20.06
C ILE A 130 4.89 -21.43 20.93
N GLU A 131 4.30 -22.61 21.08
CA GLU A 131 5.01 -23.80 21.55
C GLU A 131 5.72 -24.41 20.35
N LYS A 132 7.03 -24.14 20.27
CA LYS A 132 8.05 -24.78 19.43
C LYS A 132 7.51 -25.91 18.54
N ASP A 133 7.25 -25.53 17.31
CA ASP A 133 6.77 -26.37 16.22
C ASP A 133 7.87 -27.34 15.78
N VAL A 134 8.03 -28.44 16.53
CA VAL A 134 8.83 -29.61 16.15
C VAL A 134 8.19 -30.35 14.96
N ASP A 135 6.98 -29.96 14.56
CA ASP A 135 6.23 -30.67 13.53
C ASP A 135 6.36 -30.04 12.13
N ILE A 136 6.50 -28.71 12.01
CA ILE A 136 6.73 -28.10 10.67
C ILE A 136 8.03 -28.59 10.02
N GLU A 137 9.15 -28.68 10.74
CA GLU A 137 10.40 -29.21 10.16
C GLU A 137 10.26 -30.69 9.77
N SER A 138 9.51 -31.47 10.57
CA SER A 138 9.18 -32.87 10.32
C SER A 138 8.35 -33.02 9.03
N MET A 139 7.34 -32.17 8.85
CA MET A 139 6.46 -32.14 7.69
C MET A 139 7.16 -31.67 6.42
N ILE A 140 8.06 -30.68 6.53
CA ILE A 140 8.89 -30.22 5.40
C ILE A 140 9.89 -31.32 4.99
N ALA A 141 10.50 -32.01 5.95
CA ALA A 141 11.40 -33.13 5.68
C ALA A 141 10.67 -34.31 5.02
N ALA A 142 9.47 -34.65 5.49
CA ALA A 142 8.63 -35.69 4.88
C ALA A 142 8.25 -35.34 3.43
N ARG A 143 7.89 -34.09 3.16
CA ARG A 143 7.54 -33.61 1.82
C ARG A 143 8.75 -33.51 0.88
N LYS A 144 9.95 -33.22 1.40
CA LYS A 144 11.19 -33.26 0.62
C LYS A 144 11.53 -34.70 0.23
N ARG A 145 11.45 -35.65 1.17
CA ARG A 145 11.70 -37.07 0.90
C ARG A 145 10.73 -37.67 -0.11
N SER A 146 9.46 -37.25 -0.10
CA SER A 146 8.48 -37.73 -1.09
C SER A 146 8.67 -37.14 -2.49
N LYS A 147 9.42 -36.04 -2.62
CA LYS A 147 9.73 -35.38 -3.90
C LYS A 147 11.16 -35.60 -4.40
N GLU A 148 12.04 -36.22 -3.62
CA GLU A 148 13.37 -36.64 -4.09
C GLU A 148 13.22 -37.82 -5.07
N SER A 149 12.92 -37.49 -6.33
CA SER A 149 13.12 -38.43 -7.43
C SER A 149 14.61 -38.63 -7.65
N LYS A 150 15.01 -39.88 -7.91
CA LYS A 150 16.39 -40.25 -8.24
C LYS A 150 16.88 -39.36 -9.39
N PRO A 151 18.06 -38.72 -9.26
CA PRO A 151 18.57 -37.87 -10.33
C PRO A 151 18.94 -38.73 -11.54
N ASP A 152 18.36 -38.41 -12.69
CA ASP A 152 18.58 -39.13 -13.94
C ASP A 152 19.79 -38.60 -14.74
N GLY A 153 20.41 -37.50 -14.30
CA GLY A 153 21.58 -36.93 -14.95
C GLY A 153 22.23 -35.78 -14.17
N PHE A 154 23.29 -35.21 -14.75
CA PHE A 154 24.02 -34.06 -14.20
C PHE A 154 24.04 -32.91 -15.20
N CYS A 155 23.90 -31.69 -14.70
CA CYS A 155 24.02 -30.48 -15.51
C CYS A 155 25.44 -30.34 -16.09
N PRO A 156 25.62 -30.17 -17.41
CA PRO A 156 26.94 -30.10 -18.04
C PRO A 156 27.75 -28.85 -17.63
N LYS A 157 27.08 -27.78 -17.19
CA LYS A 157 27.74 -26.52 -16.83
C LYS A 157 28.18 -26.44 -15.36
N CYS A 158 27.39 -26.99 -14.43
CA CYS A 158 27.66 -26.85 -12.99
C CYS A 158 27.73 -28.16 -12.22
N GLY A 159 27.54 -29.30 -12.89
CA GLY A 159 27.66 -30.64 -12.31
C GLY A 159 26.58 -31.01 -11.29
N LYS A 160 25.50 -30.23 -11.15
CA LYS A 160 24.42 -30.57 -10.22
C LYS A 160 23.49 -31.67 -10.75
N PRO A 161 22.95 -32.53 -9.87
CA PRO A 161 21.97 -33.53 -10.24
C PRO A 161 20.69 -32.85 -10.75
N VAL A 162 20.13 -33.37 -11.83
CA VAL A 162 18.93 -32.86 -12.49
C VAL A 162 18.04 -34.03 -12.93
N SER A 163 16.74 -33.79 -13.01
CA SER A 163 15.76 -34.80 -13.43
C SER A 163 15.47 -34.69 -14.93
N LYS A 164 15.05 -35.78 -15.59
CA LYS A 164 14.67 -35.75 -17.03
C LYS A 164 13.52 -34.79 -17.36
N SER A 165 12.70 -34.43 -16.38
CA SER A 165 11.62 -33.45 -16.53
C SER A 165 12.08 -31.99 -16.45
N ASP A 166 13.31 -31.73 -16.01
CA ASP A 166 13.80 -30.38 -15.77
C ASP A 166 14.28 -29.76 -17.10
N LYS A 167 13.64 -28.68 -17.54
CA LYS A 167 14.08 -27.92 -18.73
C LYS A 167 15.30 -27.04 -18.45
N PHE A 168 15.55 -26.72 -17.18
CA PHE A 168 16.60 -25.81 -16.73
C PHE A 168 17.20 -26.31 -15.41
N CYS A 169 18.50 -26.03 -15.20
CA CYS A 169 19.19 -26.32 -13.96
C CYS A 169 18.78 -25.34 -12.85
N SER A 170 18.28 -25.86 -11.74
CA SER A 170 17.85 -25.10 -10.56
C SER A 170 18.96 -24.32 -9.83
N LYS A 171 20.25 -24.55 -10.14
CA LYS A 171 21.37 -23.79 -9.55
C LYS A 171 21.98 -22.76 -10.49
N CYS A 172 22.22 -23.09 -11.75
CA CYS A 172 22.93 -22.21 -12.67
C CYS A 172 22.07 -21.65 -13.81
N GLY A 173 20.78 -22.03 -13.87
CA GLY A 173 19.84 -21.58 -14.90
C GLY A 173 20.10 -22.12 -16.31
N ASN A 174 21.10 -23.00 -16.49
CA ASN A 174 21.43 -23.55 -17.81
C ASN A 174 20.30 -24.46 -18.30
N THR A 175 19.93 -24.34 -19.57
CA THR A 175 19.04 -25.31 -20.24
C THR A 175 19.70 -26.68 -20.22
N LEU A 176 18.93 -27.73 -19.89
CA LEU A 176 19.41 -29.10 -19.75
C LEU A 176 19.17 -29.92 -21.02
#